data_AF-A0A3C0N7E0-F1
#
_entry.id   AF-A0A3C0N7E0-F1
#
_cell.length_a   1.000
_cell.length_b   1.000
_cell.length_c   1.000
_cell.angle_alpha   90.00
_cell.angle_beta   90.00
_cell.angle_gamma   90.00
#
_symmetry.space_group_name_H-M   'P 1'
#
loop_
_entity.id
_entity.type
_entity.pdbx_description
1 polymer ?
#
loop_
_entity_poly.entity_id
_entity_poly.type
_entity_poly.pdbx_seq_one_letter_code
_entity_poly.pdbx_strand_id
1 'polypeptide(L)'
;MSVLAINLYFVRFKNVFNYADMIGSFVTQTHNTGVPIEQRRGIEHLDLNDYLVLVQAPIEQVGQALCQTRQVARWERDVYGREIELVNQDSAIIFQFRRHLWTIIQSSIFFPFPMSLHDEDAQSLSRWLHTKALSYLVSDTGGYIGYHYFNCGESLEKFYYDENELIEVTDTDADEIEFIGVSEFRSQLRPKKADEIDNGYRFINEFLREQDAYVPACRWGCILKVGQKVSIQLEGLERDHIERMDYIGLAE
;
A
#
# COMPACT_ATOMS: atom_id res chain seq x y z
N MET A 1 -28.37 28.95 7.33
CA MET A 1 -26.93 28.64 7.18
C MET A 1 -26.56 27.73 8.33
N SER A 2 -26.46 26.44 8.07
CA SER A 2 -26.26 25.40 9.07
C SER A 2 -24.79 24.97 8.97
N VAL A 3 -24.01 25.22 10.03
CA VAL A 3 -22.61 24.79 10.11
C VAL A 3 -22.63 23.32 10.54
N LEU A 4 -22.24 22.42 9.64
CA LEU A 4 -21.99 21.02 9.98
C LEU A 4 -20.73 20.95 10.83
N ALA A 5 -20.86 20.59 12.10
CA ALA A 5 -19.74 20.25 12.96
C ALA A 5 -19.28 18.82 12.60
N ILE A 6 -18.08 18.70 12.05
CA ILE A 6 -17.41 17.41 11.87
C ILE A 6 -16.84 17.01 13.24
N ASN A 7 -17.45 16.00 13.87
CA ASN A 7 -16.90 15.36 15.05
C ASN A 7 -15.73 14.46 14.63
N LEU A 8 -14.49 14.93 14.82
CA LEU A 8 -13.31 14.08 14.78
C LEU A 8 -13.26 13.22 16.06
N TYR A 9 -13.54 11.93 15.91
CA TYR A 9 -13.30 10.97 16.97
C TYR A 9 -11.79 10.69 17.06
N PHE A 10 -11.16 11.17 18.14
CA PHE A 10 -9.83 10.75 18.53
C PHE A 10 -9.90 9.33 19.12
N VAL A 11 -9.48 8.33 18.34
CA VAL A 11 -9.20 6.99 18.87
C VAL A 11 -7.97 7.08 19.76
N ARG A 12 -8.14 6.72 21.03
CA ARG A 12 -7.12 6.81 22.08
C ARG A 12 -6.14 5.64 21.91
N PHE A 13 -5.03 5.84 21.20
CA PHE A 13 -3.93 4.87 21.15
C PHE A 13 -3.37 4.66 22.57
N LYS A 14 -3.38 3.40 23.05
CA LYS A 14 -2.92 3.02 24.40
C LYS A 14 -1.41 2.80 24.53
N ASN A 15 -0.63 3.12 23.49
CA ASN A 15 0.83 3.13 23.55
C ASN A 15 1.31 4.55 23.21
N VAL A 16 1.53 5.36 24.25
CA VAL A 16 2.16 6.68 24.12
C VAL A 16 3.65 6.45 23.88
N PHE A 17 4.04 6.28 22.62
CA PHE A 17 5.42 6.53 22.21
C PHE A 17 5.66 8.03 22.37
N ASN A 18 6.74 8.38 23.07
CA ASN A 18 7.11 9.77 23.29
C ASN A 18 7.73 10.31 21.98
N TYR A 19 6.90 10.92 21.13
CA TYR A 19 7.27 11.39 19.79
C TYR A 19 8.35 12.49 19.75
N ALA A 20 8.69 13.09 20.89
CA ALA A 20 9.58 14.25 20.95
C ALA A 20 11.06 13.94 20.70
N ASP A 21 11.50 12.68 20.84
CA ASP A 21 12.92 12.31 20.80
C ASP A 21 13.33 11.47 19.56
N MET A 22 12.42 11.17 18.62
CA MET A 22 12.73 10.44 17.38
C MET A 22 13.26 11.37 16.27
N ILE A 23 14.29 12.15 16.56
CA ILE A 23 14.98 12.94 15.54
C ILE A 23 15.98 12.04 14.82
N GLY A 24 15.64 11.59 13.61
CA GLY A 24 16.65 11.23 12.60
C GLY A 24 16.57 9.84 11.95
N SER A 25 15.73 8.92 12.41
CA SER A 25 15.62 7.57 11.81
C SER A 25 14.18 7.14 11.57
N PHE A 26 13.89 6.73 10.34
CA PHE A 26 12.59 6.21 9.89
C PHE A 26 12.69 4.71 9.84
N VAL A 27 11.71 4.08 10.45
CA VAL A 27 11.76 2.66 10.74
C VAL A 27 10.35 2.13 10.46
N THR A 28 10.18 1.38 9.37
CA THR A 28 8.90 0.72 9.04
C THR A 28 8.88 -0.72 9.58
N GLN A 29 7.88 -1.11 10.37
CA GLN A 29 7.91 -2.42 11.04
C GLN A 29 7.75 -3.62 10.11
N THR A 30 8.79 -4.42 9.91
CA THR A 30 8.62 -5.78 9.35
C THR A 30 8.70 -6.83 10.45
N HIS A 31 7.87 -7.86 10.37
CA HIS A 31 7.90 -8.98 11.29
C HIS A 31 8.95 -9.99 10.83
N ASN A 32 9.78 -10.44 11.78
CA ASN A 32 10.67 -11.57 11.53
C ASN A 32 9.86 -12.88 11.60
N THR A 33 9.45 -13.37 10.43
CA THR A 33 8.73 -14.65 10.29
C THR A 33 9.66 -15.87 10.36
N GLY A 34 10.98 -15.66 10.46
CA GLY A 34 12.00 -16.70 10.28
C GLY A 34 12.16 -17.17 8.82
N VAL A 35 11.31 -16.68 7.90
CA VAL A 35 11.40 -16.96 6.47
C VAL A 35 12.30 -15.90 5.81
N PRO A 36 13.32 -16.31 5.03
CA PRO A 36 14.17 -15.37 4.28
C PRO A 36 13.35 -14.46 3.39
N ILE A 37 13.75 -13.18 3.26
CA ILE A 37 12.98 -12.17 2.52
C ILE A 37 12.66 -12.64 1.10
N GLU A 38 13.59 -13.33 0.44
CA GLU A 38 13.47 -13.77 -0.95
C GLU A 38 12.37 -14.83 -1.16
N GLN A 39 11.94 -15.50 -0.09
CA GLN A 39 10.91 -16.55 -0.11
C GLN A 39 9.54 -16.06 0.38
N ARG A 40 9.45 -14.84 0.94
CA ARG A 40 8.18 -14.33 1.47
C ARG A 40 7.22 -14.00 0.33
N ARG A 41 5.95 -14.38 0.50
CA ARG A 41 4.85 -14.16 -0.46
C ARG A 41 3.55 -13.95 0.30
N GLY A 42 2.60 -13.24 -0.33
CA GLY A 42 1.33 -12.88 0.30
C GLY A 42 1.43 -11.60 1.13
N ILE A 43 0.57 -11.50 2.15
CA ILE A 43 0.47 -10.34 3.03
C ILE A 43 1.28 -10.61 4.30
N GLU A 44 2.12 -9.67 4.72
CA GLU A 44 2.87 -9.77 5.98
C GLU A 44 1.97 -9.58 7.21
N HIS A 45 1.16 -8.53 7.21
CA HIS A 45 0.28 -8.19 8.32
C HIS A 45 -0.96 -7.41 7.84
N LEU A 46 -2.04 -7.44 8.62
CA LEU A 46 -3.31 -6.77 8.31
C LEU A 46 -3.64 -5.59 9.23
N ASP A 47 -3.02 -5.52 10.40
CA ASP A 47 -3.06 -4.34 11.27
C ASP A 47 -2.19 -3.27 10.61
N LEU A 48 -2.72 -2.54 9.64
CA LEU A 48 -2.20 -1.26 9.14
C LEU A 48 -3.23 -0.60 8.21
N ASN A 49 -2.98 0.66 7.90
CA ASN A 49 -3.64 1.40 6.84
C ASN A 49 -2.60 1.68 5.76
N ASP A 50 -2.78 1.11 4.58
CA ASP A 50 -1.80 1.27 3.50
C ASP A 50 -2.47 1.26 2.13
N TYR A 51 -1.81 1.95 1.20
CA TYR A 51 -2.13 1.89 -0.21
C TYR A 51 -0.82 1.76 -0.98
N LEU A 52 -0.68 0.65 -1.69
CA LEU A 52 0.53 0.29 -2.41
C LEU A 52 0.24 0.10 -3.89
N VAL A 53 1.22 0.41 -4.73
CA VAL A 53 1.26 -0.05 -6.11
C VAL A 53 2.45 -0.98 -6.27
N LEU A 54 2.21 -2.20 -6.71
CA LEU A 54 3.27 -3.16 -7.01
C LEU A 54 3.34 -3.33 -8.53
N VAL A 55 4.56 -3.28 -9.08
CA VAL A 55 4.81 -3.42 -10.52
C VAL A 55 5.82 -4.53 -10.76
N GLN A 56 5.49 -5.48 -11.64
CA GLN A 56 6.36 -6.61 -11.97
C GLN A 56 7.46 -6.18 -12.97
N ALA A 57 8.34 -5.28 -12.56
CA ALA A 57 9.47 -4.80 -13.33
C ALA A 57 10.62 -4.37 -12.40
N PRO A 58 11.87 -4.32 -12.90
CA PRO A 58 13.01 -3.81 -12.13
C PRO A 58 12.80 -2.35 -11.72
N ILE A 59 13.23 -2.02 -10.50
CA ILE A 59 13.06 -0.70 -9.90
C ILE A 59 13.56 0.47 -10.77
N GLU A 60 14.63 0.30 -11.55
CA GLU A 60 15.09 1.36 -12.47
C GLU A 60 14.06 1.69 -13.54
N GLN A 61 13.38 0.69 -14.11
CA GLN A 61 12.36 0.91 -15.12
C GLN A 61 11.09 1.51 -14.51
N VAL A 62 10.72 1.07 -13.30
CA VAL A 62 9.57 1.61 -12.57
C VAL A 62 9.78 3.07 -12.19
N GLY A 63 10.96 3.41 -11.66
CA GLY A 63 11.31 4.80 -11.35
C GLY A 63 11.31 5.70 -12.59
N GLN A 64 11.86 5.23 -13.72
CA GLN A 64 11.79 5.95 -14.99
C GLN A 64 10.34 6.14 -15.47
N ALA A 65 9.52 5.09 -15.41
CA ALA A 65 8.12 5.15 -15.81
C ALA A 65 7.36 6.17 -14.95
N LEU A 66 7.55 6.14 -13.62
CA LEU A 66 6.95 7.12 -12.72
C LEU A 66 7.38 8.55 -13.04
N CYS A 67 8.67 8.79 -13.33
CA CYS A 67 9.14 10.11 -13.77
C CYS A 67 8.52 10.59 -15.08
N GLN A 68 8.02 9.67 -15.93
CA GLN A 68 7.36 10.01 -17.19
C GLN A 68 5.85 10.18 -17.03
N THR A 69 5.21 9.36 -16.18
CA THR A 69 3.75 9.37 -15.97
C THR A 69 3.31 10.36 -14.90
N ARG A 70 4.21 10.71 -13.98
CA ARG A 70 4.02 11.73 -12.96
C ARG A 70 5.04 12.84 -13.18
N GLN A 71 4.65 14.08 -12.90
CA GLN A 71 5.57 15.22 -12.97
C GLN A 71 6.54 15.12 -11.79
N VAL A 72 7.61 14.34 -11.91
CA VAL A 72 8.58 14.15 -10.82
C VAL A 72 9.54 15.34 -10.76
N ALA A 73 9.60 16.00 -9.60
CA ALA A 73 10.54 17.08 -9.33
C ALA A 73 11.93 16.55 -8.91
N ARG A 74 11.95 15.44 -8.17
CA ARG A 74 13.18 14.85 -7.63
C ARG A 74 13.10 13.34 -7.60
N TRP A 75 14.15 12.68 -8.07
CA TRP A 75 14.33 11.23 -7.93
C TRP A 75 15.73 10.95 -7.37
N GLU A 76 15.78 10.51 -6.12
CA GLU A 76 17.01 10.10 -5.45
C GLU A 76 17.10 8.58 -5.40
N ARG A 77 18.19 8.04 -5.94
CA ARG A 77 18.41 6.59 -5.97
C ARG A 77 19.17 6.11 -4.74
N ASP A 78 18.91 4.86 -4.38
CA ASP A 78 19.64 4.11 -3.35
C ASP A 78 19.74 4.85 -2.00
N VAL A 79 18.58 5.24 -1.45
CA VAL A 79 18.44 6.08 -0.24
C VAL A 79 18.39 5.28 1.06
N TYR A 80 18.47 3.95 1.00
CA TYR A 80 18.38 3.10 2.20
C TYR A 80 19.47 3.45 3.22
N GLY A 81 19.06 3.81 4.43
CA GLY A 81 19.94 4.21 5.53
C GLY A 81 20.61 5.58 5.35
N ARG A 82 20.40 6.26 4.22
CA ARG A 82 20.95 7.59 3.96
C ARG A 82 20.02 8.67 4.46
N GLU A 83 20.62 9.75 4.95
CA GLU A 83 19.90 10.99 5.21
C GLU A 83 19.53 11.66 3.87
N ILE A 84 18.25 11.93 3.67
CA ILE A 84 17.72 12.71 2.55
C ILE A 84 16.88 13.88 3.07
N GLU A 85 16.66 14.89 2.23
CA GLU A 85 15.76 15.99 2.53
C GLU A 85 14.44 15.79 1.79
N LEU A 86 13.33 15.87 2.52
CA LEU A 86 11.99 15.78 1.94
C LEU A 86 11.67 17.09 1.21
N VAL A 87 11.58 17.05 -0.12
CA VAL A 87 11.43 18.27 -0.92
C VAL A 87 9.99 18.66 -1.20
N ASN A 88 9.06 17.71 -1.18
CA ASN A 88 7.68 17.91 -1.61
C ASN A 88 6.74 17.15 -0.67
N GLN A 89 5.52 17.66 -0.50
CA GLN A 89 4.46 16.99 0.27
C GLN A 89 3.99 15.73 -0.44
N ASP A 90 3.91 15.76 -1.76
CA ASP A 90 3.66 14.57 -2.54
C ASP A 90 4.97 13.85 -2.82
N SER A 91 5.27 12.83 -2.00
CA SER A 91 6.42 11.97 -2.24
C SER A 91 6.10 10.47 -2.09
N ALA A 92 6.94 9.63 -2.68
CA ALA A 92 6.81 8.18 -2.60
C ALA A 92 8.17 7.56 -2.35
N ILE A 93 8.15 6.42 -1.65
CA ILE A 93 9.29 5.51 -1.60
C ILE A 93 9.04 4.39 -2.58
N ILE A 94 10.05 4.10 -3.37
CA ILE A 94 10.05 2.98 -4.29
C ILE A 94 11.11 2.01 -3.82
N PHE A 95 10.80 0.74 -3.69
CA PHE A 95 11.80 -0.23 -3.31
C PHE A 95 11.50 -1.58 -3.91
N GLN A 96 12.55 -2.38 -4.05
CA GLN A 96 12.47 -3.75 -4.50
C GLN A 96 13.25 -4.61 -3.51
N PHE A 97 12.63 -5.69 -3.02
CA PHE A 97 13.33 -6.67 -2.22
C PHE A 97 14.27 -7.49 -3.11
N ARG A 98 15.39 -7.92 -2.52
CA ARG A 98 16.37 -8.75 -3.23
C ARG A 98 15.68 -10.02 -3.75
N ARG A 99 15.91 -10.36 -5.03
CA ARG A 99 15.30 -11.49 -5.76
C ARG A 99 13.77 -11.46 -5.91
N HIS A 100 13.07 -10.40 -5.52
CA HIS A 100 11.66 -10.24 -5.86
C HIS A 100 11.50 -9.66 -7.26
N LEU A 101 10.47 -10.10 -7.97
CA LEU A 101 10.12 -9.56 -9.30
C LEU A 101 9.36 -8.24 -9.22
N TRP A 102 8.79 -7.95 -8.05
CA TRP A 102 7.90 -6.83 -7.83
C TRP A 102 8.64 -5.66 -7.19
N THR A 103 8.54 -4.50 -7.82
CA THR A 103 8.89 -3.21 -7.24
C THR A 103 7.64 -2.63 -6.57
N ILE A 104 7.79 -2.15 -5.35
CA ILE A 104 6.73 -1.59 -4.52
C ILE A 104 6.87 -0.07 -4.51
N ILE A 105 5.76 0.62 -4.74
CA ILE A 105 5.62 2.06 -4.61
C ILE A 105 4.69 2.29 -3.42
N GLN A 106 5.21 2.96 -2.41
CA GLN A 106 4.46 3.34 -1.23
C GLN A 106 4.41 4.86 -1.14
N SER A 107 3.19 5.39 -1.05
CA SER A 107 2.97 6.81 -0.80
C SER A 107 3.50 7.17 0.58
N SER A 108 4.17 8.32 0.68
CA SER A 108 4.46 8.90 1.99
C SER A 108 3.19 9.56 2.53
N ILE A 109 2.76 9.12 3.70
CA ILE A 109 1.60 9.72 4.38
C ILE A 109 2.08 11.01 5.06
N PHE A 110 2.01 12.13 4.34
CA PHE A 110 2.10 13.45 4.95
C PHE A 110 0.71 13.85 5.45
N PHE A 111 0.48 13.78 6.76
CA PHE A 111 -0.75 14.35 7.30
C PHE A 111 -0.76 15.87 7.11
N PRO A 112 -1.84 16.48 6.58
CA PRO A 112 -3.19 15.92 6.39
C PRO A 112 -3.53 15.44 4.97
N PHE A 113 -2.60 15.42 4.02
CA PHE A 113 -2.85 15.06 2.62
C PHE A 113 -1.87 13.97 2.16
N PRO A 114 -2.23 12.67 2.30
CA PRO A 114 -1.43 11.62 1.69
C PRO A 114 -1.46 11.79 0.17
N MET A 115 -0.31 11.64 -0.50
CA MET A 115 -0.33 11.39 -1.94
C MET A 115 -1.28 10.20 -2.16
N SER A 116 -2.31 10.39 -2.98
CA SER A 116 -3.21 9.30 -3.31
C SER A 116 -2.64 8.57 -4.51
N LEU A 117 -1.85 7.53 -4.23
CA LEU A 117 -1.72 6.44 -5.19
C LEU A 117 -3.12 5.94 -5.50
N HIS A 118 -3.37 5.66 -6.77
CA HIS A 118 -4.67 5.19 -7.26
C HIS A 118 -4.53 3.99 -8.19
N ASP A 119 -5.67 3.37 -8.53
CA ASP A 119 -5.71 2.24 -9.45
C ASP A 119 -5.14 2.66 -10.83
N GLU A 120 -5.35 3.92 -11.21
CA GLU A 120 -4.81 4.52 -12.44
C GLU A 120 -3.28 4.55 -12.48
N ASP A 121 -2.58 4.57 -11.33
CA ASP A 121 -1.12 4.45 -11.28
C ASP A 121 -0.70 3.05 -11.72
N ALA A 122 -1.28 2.02 -11.10
CA ALA A 122 -1.01 0.63 -11.47
C ALA A 122 -1.36 0.36 -12.94
N GLN A 123 -2.51 0.86 -13.39
CA GLN A 123 -2.92 0.73 -14.79
C GLN A 123 -1.95 1.44 -15.75
N SER A 124 -1.56 2.67 -15.45
CA SER A 124 -0.66 3.44 -16.31
C SER A 124 0.74 2.83 -16.37
N LEU A 125 1.27 2.38 -15.23
CA LEU A 125 2.58 1.74 -15.16
C LEU A 125 2.58 0.37 -15.88
N SER A 126 1.54 -0.45 -15.69
CA SER A 126 1.41 -1.72 -16.42
C SER A 126 1.37 -1.51 -17.94
N ARG A 127 0.67 -0.47 -18.41
CA ARG A 127 0.60 -0.10 -19.83
C ARG A 127 1.96 0.36 -20.36
N TRP A 128 2.62 1.27 -19.65
CA TRP A 128 3.88 1.88 -20.11
C TRP A 128 5.03 0.87 -20.14
N LEU A 129 5.08 -0.03 -19.16
CA LEU A 129 6.13 -1.04 -19.03
C LEU A 129 5.79 -2.36 -19.73
N HIS A 130 4.60 -2.49 -20.33
CA HIS A 130 4.10 -3.73 -20.92
C HIS A 130 4.24 -4.93 -19.96
N THR A 131 3.83 -4.73 -18.70
CA THR A 131 3.97 -5.72 -17.63
C THR A 131 2.73 -5.78 -16.76
N LYS A 132 2.78 -6.58 -15.71
CA LYS A 132 1.76 -6.69 -14.67
C LYS A 132 1.95 -5.64 -13.58
N ALA A 133 0.85 -5.08 -13.09
CA ALA A 133 0.86 -4.22 -11.91
C ALA A 133 -0.41 -4.45 -11.10
N LEU A 134 -0.36 -4.19 -9.79
CA LEU A 134 -1.54 -4.21 -8.93
C LEU A 134 -1.55 -3.00 -8.00
N SER A 135 -2.72 -2.40 -7.80
CA SER A 135 -2.97 -1.60 -6.60
C SER A 135 -3.42 -2.54 -5.48
N TYR A 136 -2.96 -2.26 -4.26
CA TYR A 136 -3.33 -2.97 -3.05
C TYR A 136 -3.71 -1.95 -1.99
N LEU A 137 -4.79 -2.20 -1.28
CA LEU A 137 -5.24 -1.36 -0.18
C LEU A 137 -5.65 -2.22 1.00
N VAL A 138 -5.39 -1.73 2.21
CA VAL A 138 -5.84 -2.32 3.46
C VAL A 138 -6.12 -1.23 4.48
N SER A 139 -7.15 -1.40 5.27
CA SER A 139 -7.43 -0.58 6.44
C SER A 139 -7.92 -1.44 7.59
N ASP A 140 -7.11 -1.56 8.63
CA ASP A 140 -7.47 -2.19 9.89
C ASP A 140 -8.58 -1.43 10.63
N THR A 141 -8.50 -0.10 10.65
CA THR A 141 -9.50 0.76 11.29
C THR A 141 -10.81 0.82 10.51
N GLY A 142 -10.73 0.68 9.19
CA GLY A 142 -11.88 0.70 8.29
C GLY A 142 -12.45 -0.68 8.00
N GLY A 143 -11.78 -1.76 8.41
CA GLY A 143 -12.21 -3.14 8.18
C GLY A 143 -12.28 -3.53 6.70
N TYR A 144 -11.46 -2.93 5.82
CA TYR A 144 -11.53 -3.22 4.39
C TYR A 144 -10.17 -3.60 3.80
N ILE A 145 -10.20 -4.38 2.72
CA ILE A 145 -9.02 -4.82 1.98
C ILE A 145 -9.39 -5.06 0.51
N GLY A 146 -8.47 -4.75 -0.40
CA GLY A 146 -8.73 -4.97 -1.82
C GLY A 146 -7.50 -4.89 -2.70
N TYR A 147 -7.69 -5.27 -3.96
CA TYR A 147 -6.71 -5.08 -5.02
C TYR A 147 -7.38 -4.84 -6.37
N HIS A 148 -6.62 -4.24 -7.28
CA HIS A 148 -6.95 -4.18 -8.70
C HIS A 148 -5.73 -4.55 -9.52
N TYR A 149 -5.84 -5.64 -10.28
CA TYR A 149 -4.75 -6.26 -11.01
C TYR A 149 -4.85 -5.99 -12.51
N PHE A 150 -3.73 -5.57 -13.08
CA PHE A 150 -3.61 -5.18 -14.48
C PHE A 150 -2.48 -5.93 -15.20
N ASN A 151 -2.62 -6.09 -16.51
CA ASN A 151 -1.56 -6.53 -17.40
C ASN A 151 -1.57 -5.66 -18.67
N CYS A 152 -0.46 -4.99 -18.97
CA CYS A 152 -0.38 -4.09 -20.13
C CYS A 152 -1.50 -3.01 -20.18
N GLY A 153 -1.97 -2.56 -19.01
CA GLY A 153 -3.06 -1.59 -18.89
C GLY A 153 -4.48 -2.18 -18.97
N GLU A 154 -4.63 -3.48 -19.20
CA GLU A 154 -5.91 -4.18 -19.16
C GLU A 154 -6.22 -4.65 -17.73
N SER A 155 -7.44 -4.40 -17.24
CA SER A 155 -7.93 -4.88 -15.95
C SER A 155 -8.24 -6.38 -16.04
N LEU A 156 -7.53 -7.19 -15.27
CA LEU A 156 -7.70 -8.65 -15.25
C LEU A 156 -8.55 -9.13 -14.08
N GLU A 157 -8.39 -8.52 -12.91
CA GLU A 157 -9.15 -8.90 -11.72
C GLU A 157 -9.22 -7.71 -10.76
N LYS A 158 -10.41 -7.47 -10.18
CA LYS A 158 -10.63 -6.48 -9.14
C LYS A 158 -11.40 -7.15 -8.00
N PHE A 159 -10.93 -6.93 -6.78
CA PHE A 159 -11.53 -7.47 -5.58
C PHE A 159 -11.51 -6.40 -4.48
N TYR A 160 -12.65 -6.18 -3.84
CA TYR A 160 -12.79 -5.31 -2.68
C TYR A 160 -13.69 -6.01 -1.66
N TYR A 161 -13.23 -6.03 -0.42
CA TYR A 161 -13.90 -6.65 0.72
C TYR A 161 -13.97 -5.64 1.85
N ASP A 162 -15.15 -5.49 2.44
CA ASP A 162 -15.43 -4.54 3.50
C ASP A 162 -16.22 -5.27 4.61
N GLU A 163 -15.61 -5.42 5.79
CA GLU A 163 -16.23 -6.04 6.95
C GLU A 163 -17.38 -5.20 7.53
N ASN A 164 -17.38 -3.89 7.27
CA ASN A 164 -18.29 -2.92 7.86
C ASN A 164 -19.44 -2.53 6.92
N GLU A 165 -19.49 -3.03 5.69
CA GLU A 165 -20.59 -2.75 4.78
C GLU A 165 -21.89 -3.37 5.34
N LEU A 166 -22.73 -2.49 5.88
CA LEU A 166 -24.08 -2.80 6.32
C LEU A 166 -24.93 -3.07 5.08
N ILE A 167 -25.26 -4.35 4.84
CA ILE A 167 -26.34 -4.68 3.94
C ILE A 167 -27.64 -4.46 4.73
N GLU A 168 -28.32 -3.33 4.49
CA GLU A 168 -29.70 -3.17 4.97
C GLU A 168 -30.56 -4.23 4.27
N VAL A 169 -30.87 -5.32 4.97
CA VAL A 169 -31.85 -6.30 4.52
C VAL A 169 -33.24 -5.69 4.72
N THR A 170 -33.67 -4.87 3.77
CA THR A 170 -35.03 -4.33 3.73
C THR A 170 -35.98 -5.39 3.20
N ASP A 171 -36.35 -6.39 4.01
CA ASP A 171 -37.61 -7.14 3.91
C ASP A 171 -37.57 -8.36 4.83
N THR A 172 -37.86 -8.19 6.12
CA THR A 172 -38.61 -9.12 6.98
C THR A 172 -38.62 -8.60 8.43
N ASP A 173 -39.69 -8.84 9.17
CA ASP A 173 -39.92 -8.45 10.57
C ASP A 173 -38.96 -9.13 11.60
N ALA A 174 -37.68 -9.28 11.27
CA ALA A 174 -36.65 -9.87 12.11
C ALA A 174 -35.43 -8.94 12.14
N ASP A 175 -35.08 -8.46 13.33
CA ASP A 175 -33.92 -7.64 13.65
C ASP A 175 -32.58 -8.40 13.48
N GLU A 176 -32.33 -9.00 12.32
CA GLU A 176 -31.06 -9.65 12.00
C GLU A 176 -30.31 -8.83 10.95
N ILE A 177 -29.35 -8.02 11.42
CA ILE A 177 -28.38 -7.36 10.56
C ILE A 177 -27.32 -8.41 10.19
N GLU A 178 -27.39 -8.93 8.96
CA GLU A 178 -26.33 -9.80 8.42
C GLU A 178 -25.21 -8.90 7.88
N PHE A 179 -24.15 -8.79 8.65
CA PHE A 179 -22.90 -8.17 8.21
C PHE A 179 -22.08 -9.16 7.39
N ILE A 180 -21.19 -8.63 6.55
CA ILE A 180 -20.00 -9.27 5.97
C ILE A 180 -20.18 -9.72 4.51
N GLY A 181 -19.43 -9.10 3.60
CA GLY A 181 -19.42 -9.55 2.22
C GLY A 181 -18.35 -8.97 1.32
N VAL A 182 -18.17 -9.63 0.18
CA VAL A 182 -17.39 -9.11 -0.94
C VAL A 182 -18.20 -8.01 -1.64
N SER A 183 -17.89 -6.77 -1.30
CA SER A 183 -18.46 -5.55 -1.89
C SER A 183 -18.25 -5.44 -3.42
N GLU A 184 -17.08 -5.86 -3.95
CA GLU A 184 -16.82 -5.88 -5.39
C GLU A 184 -15.93 -7.06 -5.78
N PHE A 185 -16.34 -7.88 -6.76
CA PHE A 185 -15.46 -8.85 -7.39
C PHE A 185 -15.75 -9.02 -8.88
N ARG A 186 -14.71 -8.89 -9.70
CA ARG A 186 -14.73 -9.13 -11.15
C ARG A 186 -13.41 -9.76 -11.55
N SER A 187 -13.46 -10.84 -12.32
CA SER A 187 -12.28 -11.62 -12.68
C SER A 187 -12.36 -12.15 -14.11
N GLN A 188 -11.26 -11.99 -14.86
CA GLN A 188 -10.97 -12.72 -16.09
C GLN A 188 -10.06 -13.95 -15.85
N LEU A 189 -9.47 -14.07 -14.65
CA LEU A 189 -8.47 -15.09 -14.32
C LEU A 189 -9.07 -16.40 -13.82
N ARG A 190 -10.19 -16.30 -13.10
CA ARG A 190 -10.89 -17.42 -12.48
C ARG A 190 -12.41 -17.30 -12.68
N PRO A 191 -13.12 -18.41 -12.95
CA PRO A 191 -14.57 -18.43 -13.14
C PRO A 191 -15.27 -18.50 -11.78
N LYS A 192 -15.04 -17.51 -10.92
CA LYS A 192 -15.58 -17.43 -9.56
C LYS A 192 -16.53 -16.24 -9.43
N LYS A 193 -17.52 -16.32 -8.55
CA LYS A 193 -18.43 -15.23 -8.17
C LYS A 193 -18.11 -14.70 -6.77
N ALA A 194 -18.63 -13.52 -6.45
CA ALA A 194 -18.40 -12.84 -5.17
C ALA A 194 -18.91 -13.64 -3.97
N ASP A 195 -20.08 -14.27 -4.10
CA ASP A 195 -20.75 -15.11 -3.09
C ASP A 195 -20.03 -16.44 -2.81
N GLU A 196 -19.10 -16.85 -3.67
CA GLU A 196 -18.28 -18.05 -3.49
C GLU A 196 -16.99 -17.77 -2.68
N ILE A 197 -16.78 -16.53 -2.21
CA ILE A 197 -15.58 -16.11 -1.49
C ILE A 197 -15.89 -15.99 0.01
N ASP A 198 -15.56 -17.03 0.77
CA ASP A 198 -15.88 -17.08 2.20
C ASP A 198 -15.10 -16.08 3.08
N ASN A 199 -13.87 -15.73 2.69
CA ASN A 199 -12.98 -14.89 3.51
C ASN A 199 -12.08 -14.04 2.61
N GLY A 200 -12.32 -12.72 2.61
CA GLY A 200 -11.61 -11.79 1.75
C GLY A 200 -10.10 -11.72 2.02
N TYR A 201 -9.68 -11.74 3.29
CA TYR A 201 -8.26 -11.71 3.64
C TYR A 201 -7.50 -12.94 3.14
N ARG A 202 -8.07 -14.13 3.34
CA ARG A 202 -7.49 -15.38 2.83
C ARG A 202 -7.42 -15.36 1.31
N PHE A 203 -8.49 -14.90 0.65
CA PHE A 203 -8.57 -14.80 -0.80
C PHE A 203 -7.47 -13.90 -1.39
N ILE A 204 -7.27 -12.70 -0.84
CA ILE A 204 -6.21 -11.79 -1.30
C ILE A 204 -4.82 -12.35 -1.00
N ASN A 205 -4.61 -12.93 0.17
CA ASN A 205 -3.33 -13.54 0.51
C ASN A 205 -2.96 -14.69 -0.43
N GLU A 206 -3.92 -15.54 -0.79
CA GLU A 206 -3.74 -16.61 -1.79
C GLU A 206 -3.44 -16.02 -3.17
N PHE A 207 -4.21 -15.02 -3.61
CA PHE A 207 -3.97 -14.32 -4.88
C PHE A 207 -2.54 -13.75 -4.98
N LEU A 208 -2.07 -13.02 -3.96
CA LEU A 208 -0.72 -12.45 -3.96
C LEU A 208 0.35 -13.54 -4.01
N ARG A 209 0.14 -14.69 -3.35
CA ARG A 209 1.05 -15.84 -3.44
C ARG A 209 1.07 -16.46 -4.83
N GLU A 210 -0.09 -16.59 -5.48
CA GLU A 210 -0.19 -17.06 -6.88
C GLU A 210 0.57 -16.13 -7.83
N GLN A 211 0.60 -14.82 -7.56
CA GLN A 211 1.34 -13.84 -8.37
C GLN A 211 2.82 -13.70 -8.00
N ASP A 212 3.34 -14.53 -7.10
CA ASP A 212 4.71 -14.42 -6.58
C ASP A 212 5.00 -13.03 -5.98
N ALA A 213 3.97 -12.36 -5.43
CA ALA A 213 4.03 -11.03 -4.86
C ALA A 213 4.11 -11.07 -3.33
N TYR A 214 4.75 -10.06 -2.75
CA TYR A 214 4.84 -9.86 -1.30
C TYR A 214 4.47 -8.44 -0.95
N VAL A 215 3.53 -8.30 -0.01
CA VAL A 215 3.09 -7.02 0.54
C VAL A 215 3.65 -6.89 1.95
N PRO A 216 4.65 -6.00 2.17
CA PRO A 216 5.24 -5.80 3.48
C PRO A 216 4.35 -4.94 4.38
N ALA A 217 4.52 -5.06 5.69
CA ALA A 217 3.79 -4.26 6.67
C ALA A 217 4.47 -2.91 6.96
N CYS A 218 4.72 -2.09 5.93
CA CYS A 218 5.50 -0.87 6.11
C CYS A 218 4.66 0.27 6.73
N ARG A 219 4.99 0.69 7.96
CA ARG A 219 4.36 1.86 8.62
C ARG A 219 5.25 3.09 8.64
N TRP A 220 4.68 4.25 8.34
CA TRP A 220 5.32 5.55 8.59
C TRP A 220 5.18 5.92 10.07
N GLY A 221 6.31 6.04 10.77
CA GLY A 221 6.33 6.26 12.23
C GLY A 221 5.96 7.66 12.70
N CYS A 222 5.85 8.66 11.82
CA CYS A 222 5.57 10.06 12.23
C CYS A 222 5.06 10.93 11.08
N ILE A 223 4.44 12.06 11.43
CA ILE A 223 4.07 13.11 10.46
C ILE A 223 5.34 13.84 10.02
N LEU A 224 5.60 13.81 8.72
CA LEU A 224 6.77 14.41 8.08
C LEU A 224 6.49 15.84 7.61
N LYS A 225 7.54 16.63 7.38
CA LYS A 225 7.43 17.99 6.81
C LYS A 225 8.42 18.18 5.67
N VAL A 226 8.03 18.98 4.67
CA VAL A 226 8.95 19.48 3.64
C VAL A 226 10.12 20.24 4.31
N GLY A 227 11.33 20.04 3.78
CA GLY A 227 12.61 20.53 4.32
C GLY A 227 13.18 19.71 5.47
N GLN A 228 12.44 18.72 5.99
CA GLN A 228 12.94 17.85 7.04
C GLN A 228 13.97 16.86 6.47
N LYS A 229 15.06 16.66 7.21
CA LYS A 229 16.05 15.62 6.92
C LYS A 229 15.71 14.31 7.62
N VAL A 230 15.81 13.21 6.89
CA VAL A 230 15.27 11.91 7.27
C VAL A 230 16.17 10.77 6.81
N SER A 231 16.43 9.77 7.67
CA SER A 231 17.09 8.51 7.25
C SER A 231 16.06 7.41 7.01
N ILE A 232 15.94 6.93 5.78
CA ILE A 232 14.90 5.96 5.41
C ILE A 232 15.38 4.53 5.59
N GLN A 233 14.73 3.78 6.47
CA GLN A 233 15.02 2.36 6.72
C GLN A 233 13.71 1.58 6.94
N LEU A 234 13.76 0.27 6.71
CA LEU A 234 12.69 -0.65 7.06
C LEU A 234 13.14 -1.42 8.32
N GLU A 235 12.40 -1.33 9.42
CA GLU A 235 12.66 -2.09 10.65
C GLU A 235 12.71 -3.59 10.36
N GLY A 236 13.62 -4.28 11.03
CA GLY A 236 13.74 -5.73 10.90
C GLY A 236 14.35 -6.17 9.57
N LEU A 237 14.73 -5.24 8.69
CA LEU A 237 15.43 -5.52 7.45
C LEU A 237 16.83 -4.90 7.42
N GLU A 238 17.77 -5.67 6.91
CA GLU A 238 19.13 -5.24 6.64
C GLU A 238 19.23 -4.71 5.21
N ARG A 239 20.29 -3.92 4.92
CA ARG A 239 20.50 -3.35 3.59
C ARG A 239 20.55 -4.43 2.49
N ASP A 240 21.07 -5.61 2.79
CA ASP A 240 21.22 -6.72 1.84
C ASP A 240 19.91 -7.48 1.56
N HIS A 241 18.85 -7.21 2.30
CA HIS A 241 17.48 -7.65 1.98
C HIS A 241 16.84 -6.79 0.89
N ILE A 242 17.35 -5.59 0.66
CA ILE A 242 16.83 -4.62 -0.30
C ILE A 242 17.71 -4.69 -1.56
N GLU A 243 17.10 -4.85 -2.72
CA GLU A 243 17.82 -4.66 -3.99
C GLU A 243 18.23 -3.19 -4.10
N ARG A 244 17.23 -2.32 -4.06
CA ARG A 244 17.39 -0.87 -4.03
C ARG A 244 16.14 -0.20 -3.45
N MET A 245 16.33 0.97 -2.88
CA MET A 245 15.28 1.86 -2.41
C MET A 245 15.56 3.27 -2.93
N ASP A 246 14.56 3.89 -3.54
CA ASP A 246 14.62 5.22 -4.11
C ASP A 246 13.55 6.12 -3.45
N TYR A 247 13.82 7.42 -3.41
CA TYR A 247 12.87 8.46 -3.02
C TYR A 247 12.44 9.25 -4.25
N ILE A 248 11.14 9.48 -4.40
CA ILE A 248 10.57 10.33 -5.44
C ILE A 248 9.76 11.46 -4.80
N GLY A 249 10.11 12.70 -5.11
CA GLY A 249 9.29 13.89 -4.85
C GLY A 249 8.58 14.34 -6.12
N LEU A 250 7.25 14.43 -6.09
CA LEU A 250 6.44 14.95 -7.20
C LEU A 250 6.46 16.48 -7.20
N ALA A 251 6.34 17.08 -8.38
CA ALA A 251 6.16 18.52 -8.52
C ALA A 251 4.79 18.95 -7.96
N GLU A 252 4.75 20.15 -7.39
CA GLU A 252 3.51 20.82 -6.95
C GLU A 252 2.63 21.27 -8.13
#